data_AF-A0A1I3GN27-F1
#
_entry.id   AF-A0A1I3GN27-F1
#
_cell.length_a   1.000
_cell.length_b   1.000
_cell.length_c   1.000
_cell.angle_alpha   90.00
_cell.angle_beta   90.00
_cell.angle_gamma   90.00
#
_symmetry.space_group_name_H-M   'P 1'
#
loop_
_entity.id
_entity.type
_entity.pdbx_description
1 polymer ?
#
loop_
_entity_poly.entity_id
_entity_poly.type
_entity_poly.pdbx_seq_one_letter_code
_entity_poly.pdbx_strand_id
1 'polypeptide(L)'
;MKFLFISLFLVLCSCKTNGDEQARAYIEGKITTSLSTNLVELQLKSENVLISKTTLDPSKNFVLSGPLLGKTFFLVSNQKIKKFTASAILKISKDSLILEFPAGKTYINDLELTLNK
;
A
#
# COMPACT_ATOMS: atom_id res chain seq x y z
N MET A 1 -56.34 25.45 -2.04
CA MET A 1 -55.14 25.23 -1.20
C MET A 1 -55.04 23.76 -0.85
N LYS A 2 -54.32 22.95 -1.63
CA LYS A 2 -54.11 21.52 -1.35
C LYS A 2 -53.01 20.91 -2.23
N PHE A 3 -51.81 21.50 -2.19
CA PHE A 3 -50.63 20.92 -2.85
C PHE A 3 -49.38 21.34 -2.09
N LEU A 4 -49.22 20.85 -0.86
CA LEU A 4 -48.05 21.18 -0.06
C LEU A 4 -47.77 20.14 1.01
N PHE A 5 -47.74 18.84 0.65
CA PHE A 5 -47.39 17.80 1.64
C PHE A 5 -46.64 16.57 1.07
N ILE A 6 -46.07 16.65 -0.13
CA ILE A 6 -45.38 15.49 -0.75
C ILE A 6 -43.86 15.73 -0.94
N SER A 7 -43.33 16.91 -0.61
CA SER A 7 -41.93 17.23 -0.88
C SER A 7 -40.93 16.84 0.23
N LEU A 8 -41.35 16.25 1.34
CA LEU A 8 -40.48 16.02 2.50
C LEU A 8 -39.90 14.59 2.60
N PHE A 9 -40.26 13.67 1.70
CA PHE A 9 -39.87 12.26 1.82
C PHE A 9 -38.62 11.83 1.04
N LEU A 10 -37.93 12.76 0.36
CA LEU A 10 -36.81 12.43 -0.56
C LEU A 10 -35.40 12.67 0.01
N VAL A 11 -35.24 13.07 1.28
CA VAL A 11 -33.92 13.46 1.84
C VAL A 11 -33.16 12.30 2.49
N LEU A 12 -33.68 11.07 2.48
CA LEU A 12 -33.03 9.91 3.12
C LEU A 12 -32.28 8.99 2.15
N CYS A 13 -31.89 9.47 0.97
CA CYS A 13 -30.83 8.82 0.20
C CYS A 13 -29.49 9.10 0.89
N SER A 14 -29.30 8.49 2.06
CA SER A 14 -28.00 8.36 2.71
C SER A 14 -27.11 7.58 1.76
N CYS A 15 -26.26 8.31 1.02
CA CYS A 15 -25.17 7.75 0.26
C CYS A 15 -24.18 7.16 1.26
N LYS A 16 -24.43 5.93 1.72
CA LYS A 16 -23.42 5.15 2.42
C LYS A 16 -22.43 4.69 1.35
N THR A 17 -21.35 5.43 1.16
CA THR A 17 -20.17 4.87 0.50
C THR A 17 -19.70 3.73 1.38
N ASN A 18 -19.92 2.49 0.94
CA ASN A 18 -19.36 1.34 1.63
C ASN A 18 -17.84 1.58 1.69
N GLY A 19 -17.24 1.47 2.87
CA GLY A 19 -15.83 1.84 3.11
C GLY A 19 -14.81 1.10 2.23
N ASP A 20 -15.25 0.07 1.52
CA ASP A 20 -14.47 -0.67 0.53
C ASP A 20 -14.04 0.19 -0.68
N GLU A 21 -14.84 1.19 -1.09
CA GLU A 21 -14.48 2.09 -2.20
C GLU A 21 -13.31 3.04 -1.87
N GLN A 22 -12.89 3.11 -0.61
CA GLN A 22 -11.78 3.94 -0.14
C GLN A 22 -10.64 3.13 0.49
N ALA A 23 -10.61 1.80 0.29
CA ALA A 23 -9.51 0.99 0.81
C ALA A 23 -8.16 1.47 0.23
N ARG A 24 -7.17 1.68 1.09
CA ARG A 24 -5.82 2.12 0.70
C ARG A 24 -4.78 1.17 1.24
N ALA A 25 -3.80 0.85 0.41
CA ALA A 25 -2.56 0.25 0.88
C ALA A 25 -1.63 1.37 1.37
N TYR A 26 -1.01 1.17 2.53
CA TYR A 26 -0.01 2.06 3.11
C TYR A 26 1.14 1.24 3.68
N ILE A 27 2.35 1.62 3.31
CA ILE A 27 3.59 1.06 3.83
C ILE A 27 4.53 2.22 4.19
N GLU A 28 5.02 2.19 5.42
CA GLU A 28 6.11 3.01 5.89
C GLU A 28 7.20 2.11 6.47
N GLY A 29 8.46 2.50 6.24
CA GLY A 29 9.57 1.68 6.64
C GLY A 29 10.93 2.27 6.37
N LYS A 30 11.95 1.44 6.63
CA LYS A 30 13.36 1.79 6.49
C LYS A 30 14.13 0.70 5.77
N ILE A 31 15.13 1.10 4.98
CA ILE A 31 16.00 0.20 4.24
C ILE A 31 17.43 0.23 4.79
N THR A 32 17.97 -0.96 5.04
CA THR A 32 19.39 -1.19 5.23
C THR A 32 20.01 -1.70 3.93
N THR A 33 20.88 -0.88 3.33
CA THR A 33 21.62 -1.24 2.12
C THR A 33 22.95 -0.49 2.05
N SER A 34 23.95 -1.08 1.38
CA SER A 34 25.20 -0.42 1.00
C SER A 34 25.10 0.33 -0.34
N LEU A 35 23.98 0.18 -1.06
CA LEU A 35 23.73 0.86 -2.32
C LEU A 35 23.45 2.36 -2.09
N SER A 36 23.77 3.16 -3.11
CA SER A 36 23.35 4.55 -3.16
C SER A 36 21.82 4.65 -3.25
N THR A 37 21.23 5.62 -2.56
CA THR A 37 19.76 5.74 -2.40
C THR A 37 19.04 5.93 -3.73
N ASN A 38 19.67 6.64 -4.68
CA ASN A 38 19.16 6.84 -6.04
C ASN A 38 19.16 5.57 -6.92
N LEU A 39 19.80 4.48 -6.49
CA LEU A 39 19.79 3.19 -7.18
C LEU A 39 18.67 2.26 -6.69
N VAL A 40 17.98 2.64 -5.61
CA VAL A 40 16.91 1.84 -5.00
C VAL A 40 15.57 2.47 -5.34
N GLU A 41 14.77 1.75 -6.12
CA GLU A 41 13.37 2.08 -6.39
C GLU A 41 12.48 1.03 -5.71
N LEU A 42 11.45 1.52 -5.04
CA LEU A 42 10.37 0.71 -4.50
C LEU A 42 9.07 1.06 -5.21
N GLN A 43 8.28 0.04 -5.50
CA GLN A 43 6.97 0.15 -6.12
C GLN A 43 5.93 -0.55 -5.27
N LEU A 44 4.78 0.07 -5.11
CA LEU A 44 3.60 -0.53 -4.51
C LEU A 44 2.65 -0.93 -5.64
N LYS A 45 2.25 -2.20 -5.66
CA LYS A 45 1.30 -2.74 -6.65
C LYS A 45 0.09 -3.36 -6.00
N SER A 46 -1.10 -3.18 -6.57
CA SER A 46 -2.32 -3.89 -6.20
C SER A 46 -2.93 -4.52 -7.46
N GLU A 47 -3.28 -5.80 -7.42
CA GLU A 47 -3.77 -6.56 -8.59
C GLU A 47 -2.84 -6.39 -9.82
N ASN A 48 -1.52 -6.42 -9.60
CA ASN A 48 -0.46 -6.15 -10.58
C ASN A 48 -0.40 -4.74 -11.19
N VAL A 49 -1.29 -3.83 -10.80
CA VAL A 49 -1.27 -2.42 -11.21
C VAL A 49 -0.35 -1.63 -10.29
N LEU A 50 0.52 -0.80 -10.86
CA LEU A 50 1.34 0.15 -10.11
C LEU A 50 0.45 1.24 -9.51
N ILE A 51 0.44 1.35 -8.18
CA ILE A 51 -0.36 2.36 -7.46
C ILE A 51 0.48 3.45 -6.81
N SER A 52 1.77 3.18 -6.55
CA SER A 52 2.71 4.18 -6.01
C SER A 52 4.15 3.72 -6.26
N LYS A 53 5.09 4.66 -6.30
CA LYS A 53 6.53 4.37 -6.36
C LYS A 53 7.35 5.45 -5.67
N THR A 54 8.54 5.09 -5.22
CA THR A 54 9.47 6.03 -4.58
C THR A 54 10.91 5.59 -4.75
N THR A 55 11.82 6.54 -4.62
CA THR A 55 13.25 6.30 -4.37
C THR A 55 13.55 6.57 -2.90
N LEU A 56 14.64 6.00 -2.39
CA LEU A 56 15.03 6.25 -1.01
C LEU A 56 15.45 7.70 -0.76
N ASP A 57 15.01 8.25 0.38
CA ASP A 57 15.59 9.48 0.91
C ASP A 57 17.00 9.22 1.50
N PRO A 58 17.79 10.26 1.85
CA PRO A 58 19.11 10.09 2.47
C PRO A 58 19.08 9.33 3.81
N SER A 59 17.95 9.38 4.51
CA SER A 59 17.71 8.65 5.76
C SER A 59 17.39 7.16 5.54
N LYS A 60 17.25 6.75 4.27
CA LYS A 60 16.81 5.42 3.82
C LYS A 60 15.42 5.04 4.32
N ASN A 61 14.60 6.04 4.63
CA ASN A 61 13.20 5.84 4.95
C ASN A 61 12.36 5.90 3.67
N PHE A 62 11.18 5.31 3.71
CA PHE A 62 10.22 5.39 2.61
C PHE A 62 8.79 5.33 3.13
N VAL A 63 7.90 5.98 2.38
CA VAL A 63 6.46 5.87 2.55
C VAL A 63 5.85 5.66 1.16
N LEU A 64 4.99 4.67 1.05
CA LEU A 64 4.22 4.36 -0.16
C LEU A 64 2.76 4.19 0.22
N SER A 65 1.88 4.86 -0.52
CA SER A 65 0.44 4.66 -0.35
C SER A 65 -0.31 4.82 -1.66
N GLY A 66 -1.45 4.13 -1.78
CA GLY A 66 -2.28 4.16 -2.97
C GLY A 66 -3.61 3.44 -2.78
N PRO A 67 -4.53 3.54 -3.75
CA PRO A 67 -5.79 2.81 -3.72
C PRO A 67 -5.54 1.31 -3.74
N LEU A 68 -6.27 0.56 -2.92
CA LEU A 68 -6.26 -0.90 -2.94
C LEU A 68 -7.33 -1.38 -3.93
N LEU A 69 -6.89 -1.94 -5.06
CA LEU A 69 -7.78 -2.32 -6.16
C LEU A 69 -8.38 -3.73 -6.00
N GLY A 70 -7.87 -4.51 -5.05
CA GLY A 70 -8.32 -5.86 -4.77
C GLY A 70 -8.07 -6.26 -3.32
N LYS A 71 -7.81 -7.55 -3.07
CA LYS A 71 -7.64 -8.03 -1.69
C LYS A 71 -6.19 -7.96 -1.20
N THR A 72 -5.24 -7.85 -2.12
CA THR A 72 -3.81 -7.94 -1.84
C THR A 72 -3.04 -6.82 -2.52
N PHE A 73 -1.84 -6.58 -2.00
CA PHE A 73 -0.86 -5.70 -2.60
C PHE A 73 0.54 -6.22 -2.34
N PHE A 74 1.50 -5.65 -3.06
CA PHE A 74 2.87 -6.12 -3.15
C PHE A 74 3.81 -4.94 -3.09
N LEU A 75 4.88 -5.08 -2.32
CA LEU A 75 6.03 -4.20 -2.43
C LEU A 75 7.03 -4.84 -3.37
N VAL A 76 7.38 -4.15 -4.45
CA VAL A 76 8.36 -4.59 -5.44
C VAL A 76 9.60 -3.72 -5.31
N SER A 77 10.77 -4.34 -5.23
CA SER A 77 12.06 -3.66 -5.25
C SER A 77 12.80 -3.99 -6.54
N ASN A 78 13.55 -3.03 -7.06
CA ASN A 78 14.51 -3.28 -8.13
C ASN A 78 15.82 -3.93 -7.63
N GLN A 79 15.95 -4.17 -6.32
CA GLN A 79 17.06 -4.88 -5.69
C GLN A 79 16.53 -6.11 -4.94
N LYS A 80 17.38 -7.10 -4.72
CA LYS A 80 16.97 -8.30 -3.99
C LYS A 80 16.74 -8.00 -2.51
N ILE A 81 15.62 -8.48 -2.00
CA ILE A 81 15.22 -8.46 -0.61
C ILE A 81 15.84 -9.67 0.08
N LYS A 82 16.88 -9.44 0.88
CA LYS A 82 17.58 -10.51 1.61
C LYS A 82 16.82 -10.96 2.84
N LYS A 83 16.27 -10.01 3.58
CA LYS A 83 15.47 -10.23 4.79
C LYS A 83 14.58 -9.02 5.07
N PHE A 84 13.53 -9.25 5.85
CA PHE A 84 12.65 -8.20 6.36
C PHE A 84 12.25 -8.47 7.81
N THR A 85 11.81 -7.42 8.50
CA THR A 85 11.09 -7.49 9.77
C THR A 85 9.85 -6.62 9.65
N ALA A 86 8.71 -7.09 10.15
CA ALA A 86 7.45 -6.35 10.17
C ALA A 86 6.52 -6.91 11.25
N SER A 87 5.54 -6.10 11.69
CA SER A 87 4.44 -6.53 12.55
C SER A 87 3.49 -7.56 11.91
N ALA A 88 3.51 -7.68 10.57
CA ALA A 88 2.67 -8.61 9.82
C ALA A 88 3.46 -9.80 9.28
N ILE A 89 2.76 -10.92 9.08
CA ILE A 89 3.30 -12.09 8.38
C ILE A 89 3.32 -11.78 6.89
N LEU A 90 4.51 -11.47 6.36
CA LEU A 90 4.74 -11.21 4.94
C LEU A 90 5.50 -12.38 4.32
N LYS A 91 5.48 -12.46 2.98
CA LYS A 91 6.18 -13.52 2.24
C LYS A 91 7.07 -12.92 1.16
N ILE A 92 8.34 -13.33 1.13
CA ILE A 92 9.23 -13.01 0.02
C ILE A 92 8.94 -13.98 -1.13
N SER A 93 8.80 -13.43 -2.32
CA SER A 93 8.70 -14.17 -3.58
C SER A 93 9.98 -14.94 -3.93
N LYS A 94 9.89 -15.91 -4.83
CA LYS A 94 11.03 -16.79 -5.18
C LYS A 94 12.22 -16.04 -5.78
N ASP A 95 11.98 -14.97 -6.54
CA ASP A 95 13.05 -14.15 -7.13
C ASP A 95 13.64 -13.13 -6.15
N SER A 96 13.05 -13.04 -4.94
CA SER A 96 13.41 -12.09 -3.89
C SER A 96 13.21 -10.62 -4.26
N LEU A 97 12.42 -10.30 -5.28
CA LEU A 97 12.16 -8.91 -5.68
C LEU A 97 10.82 -8.39 -5.13
N ILE A 98 9.94 -9.29 -4.71
CA ILE A 98 8.59 -8.96 -4.26
C ILE A 98 8.38 -9.42 -2.81
N LEU A 99 7.78 -8.55 -2.00
CA LEU A 99 7.21 -8.86 -0.70
C LEU A 99 5.68 -8.84 -0.81
N GLU A 100 5.06 -9.99 -0.53
CA GLU A 100 3.63 -10.25 -0.61
C GLU A 100 2.96 -9.96 0.74
N PHE A 101 1.88 -9.17 0.71
CA PHE A 101 1.11 -8.80 1.89
C PHE A 101 -0.17 -9.65 1.96
N PRO A 102 -0.54 -10.15 3.16
CA PRO A 102 -1.74 -10.95 3.31
C PRO A 102 -3.00 -10.10 3.13
N ALA A 103 -4.07 -10.73 2.68
CA ALA A 103 -5.36 -10.06 2.55
C ALA A 103 -5.85 -9.52 3.90
N GLY A 104 -6.49 -8.35 3.88
CA GLY A 104 -7.07 -7.71 5.08
C GLY A 104 -6.08 -6.92 5.94
N LYS A 105 -4.78 -6.90 5.63
CA LYS A 105 -3.80 -6.01 6.26
C LYS A 105 -3.36 -4.93 5.30
N THR A 106 -3.94 -3.74 5.43
CA THR A 106 -3.75 -2.64 4.46
C THR A 106 -2.79 -1.54 4.93
N TYR A 107 -2.31 -1.63 6.18
CA TYR A 107 -1.44 -0.64 6.80
C TYR A 107 -0.27 -1.33 7.50
N ILE A 108 0.96 -0.97 7.14
CA ILE A 108 2.20 -1.36 7.81
C ILE A 108 3.06 -0.11 7.99
N ASN A 109 3.56 0.12 9.19
CA ASN A 109 4.37 1.31 9.52
C ASN A 109 5.71 1.00 10.18
N ASP A 110 6.08 -0.28 10.23
CA ASP A 110 7.27 -0.78 10.90
C ASP A 110 8.09 -1.72 10.02
N LEU A 111 8.03 -1.53 8.69
CA LEU A 111 8.73 -2.41 7.76
C LEU A 111 10.23 -2.09 7.71
N GLU A 112 11.06 -3.02 8.15
CA GLU A 112 12.51 -2.95 7.98
C GLU A 112 12.96 -3.91 6.88
N LEU A 113 13.64 -3.40 5.85
CA LEU A 113 14.18 -4.21 4.75
C LEU A 113 15.71 -4.22 4.78
N THR A 114 16.30 -5.36 4.42
CA THR A 114 17.71 -5.43 4.04
C THR A 114 17.82 -5.84 2.58
N LEU A 115 18.46 -4.99 1.77
CA LEU A 115 18.66 -5.22 0.34
C LEU A 115 20.09 -5.61 0.03
N ASN A 116 20.28 -6.47 -0.98
CA ASN A 116 21.57 -6.78 -1.58
C ASN A 116 21.54 -6.63 -3.10
N LYS A 117 22.74 -6.43 -3.67
CA LYS A 117 22.95 -6.50 -5.12
C LYS A 117 22.82 -7.93 -5.63
#